data_AF-A0A7K9DJU9-F1
#
_entry.id   AF-A0A7K9DJU9-F1
#
_cell.length_a   1.000
_cell.length_b   1.000
_cell.length_c   1.000
_cell.angle_alpha   90.00
_cell.angle_beta   90.00
_cell.angle_gamma   90.00
#
_symmetry.space_group_name_H-M   'P 1'
#
loop_
_entity.id
_entity.type
_entity.pdbx_description
1 polymer ?
#
loop_
_entity_poly.entity_id
_entity_poly.type
_entity_poly.pdbx_seq_one_letter_code
_entity_poly.pdbx_strand_id
1 'polypeptide(L)'
;QTLRALFQYKPQNIDELMINAGDFIYVDPTQQSDVSEGWVIGTSHRTGCRGFLPENYTERANESDTWVKHREYVFERPSRFFTQTENEPNVKLHREIHNLSMSRNVTNVLSLQNATLRRGVLVMRHGERVDQVFGKSWLQQCLTEDGKYYRADLNFPSTLPKRKDSVKQFEYDPPLSCCGIFQSRLIGEALLDQEVTVSYAYSSPALRCIQTAQHVLQGLKLDQKVKIRVEPGLFEWTKWEASRVIPDFMTVTELVEASYKIDLSYRGNFPPSSLVPSESYEEYISRSSEVIKQIIAACTSKGVILIVGHGSSLASFTRPLIGLPARDSSNFAQVVRKIPSLGMCYCEEIKEENKWQMVNPPVKTLTHGANAAFNWRNGIVED
;
A
#
# COMPACT_ATOMS: atom_id res chain seq x y z
N GLN A 1 -2.99 -17.29 11.41
CA GLN A 1 -2.29 -16.69 12.55
C GLN A 1 -1.58 -17.78 13.32
N THR A 2 -0.51 -17.47 14.05
CA THR A 2 0.16 -18.43 14.91
C THR A 2 -0.10 -18.07 16.37
N LEU A 3 -0.46 -19.07 17.16
CA LEU A 3 -0.67 -18.96 18.59
C LEU A 3 0.43 -19.71 19.35
N ARG A 4 0.78 -19.22 20.53
CA ARG A 4 1.67 -19.89 21.49
C ARG A 4 0.83 -20.37 22.67
N ALA A 5 0.95 -21.63 23.05
CA ALA A 5 0.29 -22.19 24.23
C ALA A 5 0.97 -21.67 25.51
N LEU A 6 0.18 -21.10 26.41
CA LEU A 6 0.62 -20.64 27.73
C LEU A 6 0.56 -21.77 28.76
N PHE A 7 -0.40 -22.68 28.61
CA PHE A 7 -0.68 -23.75 29.57
C PHE A 7 -0.83 -25.10 28.85
N GLN A 8 -0.63 -26.18 29.60
CA GLN A 8 -0.93 -27.52 29.12
C GLN A 8 -2.44 -27.78 29.14
N TYR A 9 -2.94 -28.43 28.09
CA TYR A 9 -4.31 -28.90 27.99
C TYR A 9 -4.35 -30.35 27.51
N LYS A 10 -5.07 -31.18 28.25
CA LYS A 10 -5.31 -32.59 27.91
C LYS A 10 -6.71 -32.74 27.29
N PRO A 11 -6.82 -33.33 26.09
CA PRO A 11 -8.10 -33.58 25.44
C PRO A 11 -9.04 -34.40 26.33
N GLN A 12 -10.28 -33.95 26.43
CA GLN A 12 -11.41 -34.67 27.01
C GLN A 12 -12.23 -35.38 25.92
N ASN A 13 -12.28 -34.81 24.72
CA ASN A 13 -12.92 -35.39 23.55
C ASN A 13 -11.92 -35.76 22.45
N ILE A 14 -12.34 -36.62 21.51
CA ILE A 14 -11.47 -37.15 20.44
C ILE A 14 -11.08 -36.11 19.38
N ASP A 15 -11.84 -35.02 19.29
CA ASP A 15 -11.67 -33.91 18.35
C ASP A 15 -10.88 -32.74 18.94
N GLU A 16 -10.49 -32.84 20.20
CA GLU A 16 -9.68 -31.84 20.90
C GLU A 16 -8.18 -32.10 20.73
N LEU A 17 -7.42 -31.02 20.61
CA LEU A 17 -5.99 -31.02 20.39
C LEU A 17 -5.24 -30.95 21.72
N MET A 18 -4.34 -31.91 21.94
CA MET A 18 -3.40 -31.86 23.06
C MET A 18 -2.36 -30.76 22.83
N ILE A 19 -2.23 -29.84 23.78
CA ILE A 19 -1.22 -28.78 23.76
C ILE A 19 -0.42 -28.77 25.08
N ASN A 20 0.88 -28.50 24.98
CA ASN A 20 1.77 -28.27 26.12
C ASN A 20 2.20 -26.80 26.12
N ALA A 21 2.56 -26.26 27.29
CA ALA A 21 3.07 -24.90 27.41
C ALA A 21 4.31 -24.70 26.49
N GLY A 22 4.31 -23.61 25.73
CA GLY A 22 5.32 -23.27 24.73
C GLY A 22 5.06 -23.82 23.32
N ASP A 23 4.06 -24.67 23.12
CA ASP A 23 3.73 -25.19 21.79
C ASP A 23 3.24 -24.07 20.86
N PHE A 24 3.62 -24.14 19.58
CA PHE A 24 3.05 -23.29 18.54
C PHE A 24 1.90 -23.98 17.83
N ILE A 25 0.81 -23.25 17.62
CA ILE A 25 -0.41 -23.71 16.96
C ILE A 25 -0.73 -22.80 15.79
N TYR A 26 -0.87 -23.38 14.60
CA TYR A 26 -1.33 -22.67 13.42
C TYR A 26 -2.85 -22.65 13.39
N VAL A 27 -3.41 -21.45 13.38
CA VAL A 27 -4.85 -21.25 13.33
C VAL A 27 -5.19 -20.54 12.03
N ASP A 28 -6.02 -21.17 11.21
CA ASP A 28 -6.60 -20.54 10.03
C ASP A 28 -7.81 -19.69 10.47
N PRO A 29 -7.75 -18.34 10.39
CA PRO A 29 -8.84 -17.47 10.80
C PRO A 29 -10.10 -17.64 9.93
N THR A 30 -9.98 -18.23 8.74
CA THR A 30 -11.11 -18.47 7.83
C THR A 30 -11.96 -19.68 8.22
N GLN A 31 -11.46 -20.54 9.10
CA GLN A 31 -12.11 -21.78 9.53
C GLN A 31 -12.72 -21.69 10.94
N GLN A 32 -12.91 -20.48 11.47
CA GLN A 32 -13.40 -20.25 12.84
C GLN A 32 -14.92 -19.95 12.91
N SER A 33 -15.65 -19.98 11.78
CA SER A 33 -17.06 -19.59 11.72
C SER A 33 -18.02 -20.53 12.46
N ASP A 34 -17.65 -21.79 12.63
CA ASP A 34 -18.49 -22.84 13.24
C ASP A 34 -17.96 -23.31 14.60
N VAL A 35 -17.06 -22.54 15.22
CA VAL A 35 -16.41 -22.90 16.49
C VAL A 35 -17.18 -22.25 17.66
N SER A 36 -17.41 -23.03 18.71
CA SER A 36 -18.09 -22.53 19.92
C SER A 36 -17.26 -21.47 20.63
N GLU A 37 -17.92 -20.48 21.24
CA GLU A 37 -17.27 -19.39 21.95
C GLU A 37 -16.27 -19.89 23.00
N GLY A 38 -15.05 -19.34 23.00
CA GLY A 38 -13.93 -19.76 23.87
C GLY A 38 -13.07 -20.91 23.34
N TRP A 39 -13.38 -21.46 22.17
CA TRP A 39 -12.60 -22.48 21.50
C TRP A 39 -12.05 -21.97 20.17
N VAL A 40 -10.93 -22.56 19.74
CA VAL A 40 -10.33 -22.30 18.44
C VAL A 40 -9.92 -23.62 17.82
N ILE A 41 -10.06 -23.76 16.49
CA ILE A 41 -9.52 -24.92 15.77
C ILE A 41 -8.15 -24.61 15.21
N GLY A 42 -7.16 -25.46 15.51
CA GLY A 42 -5.77 -25.24 15.12
C GLY A 42 -5.02 -26.53 14.83
N THR A 43 -3.86 -26.38 14.19
CA THR A 43 -2.94 -27.47 13.87
C THR A 43 -1.66 -27.29 14.68
N SER A 44 -1.29 -28.29 15.48
CA SER A 44 -0.05 -28.26 16.28
C SER A 44 1.18 -28.25 15.36
N HIS A 45 2.10 -27.31 15.56
CA HIS A 45 3.38 -27.30 14.87
C HIS A 45 4.22 -28.55 15.21
N ARG A 46 4.16 -29.02 16.47
CA ARG A 46 4.98 -30.14 16.95
C ARG A 46 4.51 -31.49 16.40
N THR A 47 3.21 -31.73 16.39
CA THR A 47 2.65 -33.06 16.05
C THR A 47 1.99 -33.12 14.67
N GLY A 48 1.69 -31.97 14.07
CA GLY A 48 0.91 -31.89 12.82
C GLY A 48 -0.57 -32.24 12.98
N CYS A 49 -1.03 -32.60 14.18
CA CYS A 49 -2.43 -32.93 14.43
C CYS A 49 -3.30 -31.67 14.47
N ARG A 50 -4.54 -31.78 14.01
CA ARG A 50 -5.55 -30.71 14.02
C ARG A 50 -6.66 -31.06 15.00
N GLY A 51 -7.14 -30.08 15.75
CA GLY A 51 -8.26 -30.25 16.69
C GLY A 51 -8.63 -28.95 17.40
N PHE A 52 -9.61 -29.02 18.28
CA PHE A 52 -10.08 -27.91 19.10
C PHE A 52 -9.17 -27.68 20.31
N LEU A 53 -8.92 -26.42 20.64
CA LEU A 53 -8.19 -26.04 21.84
C LEU A 53 -8.84 -24.81 22.50
N PRO A 54 -8.71 -24.63 23.83
CA PRO A 54 -9.22 -23.45 24.50
C PRO A 54 -8.45 -22.19 24.07
N GLU A 55 -9.16 -21.16 23.62
CA GLU A 55 -8.53 -19.91 23.14
C GLU A 55 -7.78 -19.19 24.28
N ASN A 56 -8.34 -19.19 25.48
CA ASN A 56 -7.75 -18.58 26.67
C ASN A 56 -6.47 -19.27 27.19
N TYR A 57 -6.09 -20.41 26.61
CA TYR A 57 -4.84 -21.11 26.92
C TYR A 57 -3.70 -20.68 26.00
N THR A 58 -3.96 -19.73 25.10
CA THR A 58 -3.04 -19.31 24.07
C THR A 58 -2.93 -17.80 23.96
N GLU A 59 -1.82 -17.35 23.40
CA GLU A 59 -1.62 -15.96 23.02
C GLU A 59 -1.12 -15.88 21.57
N ARG A 60 -1.21 -14.70 20.96
CA ARG A 60 -0.69 -14.50 19.61
C ARG A 60 0.85 -14.50 19.65
N ALA A 61 1.45 -15.42 18.90
CA ALA A 61 2.90 -15.46 18.72
C ALA A 61 3.35 -14.43 17.69
N ASN A 62 4.54 -13.83 17.87
CA ASN A 62 5.15 -13.02 16.84
C ASN A 62 5.59 -13.90 15.67
N GLU A 63 5.42 -13.43 14.43
CA GLU A 63 5.84 -14.21 13.26
C GLU A 63 7.33 -14.56 13.32
N SER A 64 8.17 -13.69 13.91
CA SER A 64 9.61 -13.90 14.16
C SER A 64 9.93 -15.15 15.00
N ASP A 65 9.05 -15.53 15.92
CA ASP A 65 9.27 -16.63 16.86
C ASP A 65 9.07 -18.00 16.20
N THR A 66 8.60 -18.01 14.96
CA THR A 66 8.36 -19.21 14.14
C THR A 66 9.47 -19.45 13.10
N TRP A 67 10.51 -18.61 13.05
CA TRP A 67 11.57 -18.70 12.06
C TRP A 67 12.54 -19.81 12.45
N VAL A 68 12.61 -20.83 11.61
CA VAL A 68 13.65 -21.86 11.72
C VAL A 68 14.81 -21.44 10.83
N LYS A 69 16.03 -21.33 11.40
CA LYS A 69 17.25 -21.08 10.62
C LYS A 69 17.52 -22.29 9.72
N HIS A 70 17.11 -22.22 8.47
CA HIS A 70 17.30 -23.33 7.51
C HIS A 70 18.74 -23.46 7.01
N ARG A 71 19.43 -22.33 6.79
CA ARG A 71 20.83 -22.30 6.31
C ARG A 71 21.43 -20.90 6.48
N GLU A 72 22.75 -20.82 6.65
CA GLU A 72 23.53 -19.58 6.70
C GLU A 72 24.46 -19.51 5.49
N TYR A 73 24.62 -18.32 4.91
CA TYR A 73 25.55 -18.07 3.81
C TYR A 73 26.47 -16.90 4.17
N VAL A 74 27.77 -17.10 4.01
CA VAL A 74 28.80 -16.07 4.22
C VAL A 74 29.25 -15.57 2.86
N PHE A 75 29.18 -14.26 2.64
CA PHE A 75 29.70 -13.63 1.43
C PHE A 75 31.00 -12.90 1.75
N GLU A 76 32.10 -13.32 1.12
CA GLU A 76 33.36 -12.59 1.18
C GLU A 76 33.32 -11.33 0.29
N ARG A 77 33.89 -10.24 0.79
CA ARG A 77 34.00 -8.99 0.03
C ARG A 77 35.02 -9.14 -1.11
N PRO A 78 34.72 -8.66 -2.34
CA PRO A 78 35.74 -8.57 -3.37
C PRO A 78 36.79 -7.54 -2.98
N SER A 79 38.06 -7.93 -3.01
CA SER A 79 39.21 -7.05 -2.85
C SER A 79 39.22 -6.00 -3.95
N ARG A 80 39.20 -4.72 -3.56
CA ARG A 80 39.40 -3.59 -4.47
C ARG A 80 40.88 -3.53 -4.84
N PHE A 81 41.22 -3.86 -6.09
CA PHE A 81 42.53 -3.56 -6.64
C PHE A 81 42.64 -2.04 -6.86
N PHE A 82 43.47 -1.38 -6.05
CA PHE A 82 43.99 -0.04 -6.33
C PHE A 82 45.16 -0.20 -7.32
N THR A 83 45.03 0.39 -8.50
CA THR A 83 46.15 0.59 -9.42
C THR A 83 46.97 1.81 -8.98
N GLN A 84 48.18 1.59 -8.50
CA GLN A 84 49.26 2.59 -8.53
C GLN A 84 50.06 2.40 -9.82
N THR A 85 50.25 3.49 -10.54
CA THR A 85 51.15 3.66 -11.68
C THR A 85 52.59 3.84 -11.21
N GLU A 86 53.55 3.10 -11.76
CA GLU A 86 54.92 3.58 -12.04
C GLU A 86 55.72 2.60 -12.95
N ASN A 87 56.10 3.13 -14.12
CA ASN A 87 57.32 2.97 -14.95
C ASN A 87 58.03 1.59 -15.18
N GLU A 88 57.93 1.14 -16.45
CA GLU A 88 58.78 0.34 -17.39
C GLU A 88 60.24 -0.11 -17.05
N PRO A 89 60.92 -1.03 -17.83
CA PRO A 89 60.65 -1.47 -19.23
C PRO A 89 60.84 -2.98 -19.61
N ASN A 90 60.26 -3.34 -20.77
CA ASN A 90 60.65 -4.35 -21.78
C ASN A 90 61.20 -5.74 -21.38
N VAL A 91 60.37 -6.78 -21.60
CA VAL A 91 60.81 -8.04 -22.24
C VAL A 91 59.73 -8.51 -23.22
N LYS A 92 60.08 -8.57 -24.51
CA LYS A 92 59.33 -9.24 -25.56
C LYS A 92 59.50 -10.75 -25.41
N LEU A 93 58.40 -11.49 -25.27
CA LEU A 93 58.36 -12.88 -25.73
C LEU A 93 57.04 -13.17 -26.45
N HIS A 94 57.18 -14.02 -27.46
CA HIS A 94 56.43 -14.21 -28.68
C HIS A 94 55.23 -15.16 -28.49
N ARG A 95 54.13 -14.92 -29.26
CA ARG A 95 53.06 -15.86 -29.72
C ARG A 95 52.37 -16.74 -28.64
N GLU A 96 51.04 -16.81 -28.57
CA GLU A 96 50.21 -17.35 -29.65
C GLU A 96 48.74 -16.94 -29.47
N ILE A 97 48.12 -16.63 -30.62
CA ILE A 97 46.71 -16.31 -30.78
C ILE A 97 45.96 -17.62 -30.97
N HIS A 98 44.98 -17.90 -30.11
CA HIS A 98 43.84 -18.73 -30.46
C HIS A 98 42.54 -17.97 -30.16
N ASN A 99 41.96 -17.44 -31.24
CA ASN A 99 40.58 -16.99 -31.29
C ASN A 99 39.64 -18.19 -31.18
N LEU A 100 38.59 -18.08 -30.36
CA LEU A 100 37.29 -18.71 -30.61
C LEU A 100 36.18 -17.88 -29.92
N SER A 101 35.65 -16.94 -30.70
CA SER A 101 34.24 -16.56 -30.85
C SER A 101 33.29 -16.75 -29.66
N MET A 102 32.81 -15.63 -29.10
CA MET A 102 31.39 -15.48 -28.77
C MET A 102 30.83 -14.18 -29.35
N SER A 103 29.90 -14.37 -30.28
CA SER A 103 29.05 -13.36 -30.89
C SER A 103 28.41 -12.45 -29.83
N ARG A 104 28.73 -11.16 -29.87
CA ARG A 104 27.95 -10.12 -29.20
C ARG A 104 26.74 -9.83 -30.09
N ASN A 105 25.56 -10.25 -29.66
CA ASN A 105 24.30 -9.81 -30.25
C ASN A 105 24.16 -8.28 -30.06
N VAL A 106 24.24 -7.55 -31.17
CA VAL A 106 24.16 -6.08 -31.28
C VAL A 106 22.71 -5.56 -31.13
N THR A 107 21.76 -6.38 -30.72
CA THR A 107 20.33 -6.02 -30.70
C THR A 107 19.88 -5.15 -29.51
N ASN A 108 20.71 -4.94 -28.48
CA ASN A 108 20.30 -4.19 -27.29
C ASN A 108 20.70 -2.70 -27.26
N VAL A 109 21.25 -2.15 -28.35
CA VAL A 109 21.69 -0.74 -28.39
C VAL A 109 20.72 0.18 -29.14
N LEU A 110 19.65 -0.37 -29.75
CA LEU A 110 18.69 0.40 -30.56
C LEU A 110 17.33 0.66 -29.88
N SER A 111 17.08 0.17 -28.66
CA SER A 111 15.79 0.42 -27.96
C SER A 111 15.79 1.67 -27.07
N LEU A 112 16.93 2.34 -26.87
CA LEU A 112 17.04 3.47 -25.94
C LEU A 112 16.96 4.86 -26.58
N GLN A 113 16.68 4.95 -27.89
CA GLN A 113 16.70 6.23 -28.62
C GLN A 113 15.35 6.64 -29.24
N ASN A 114 14.24 6.00 -28.87
CA ASN A 114 12.90 6.43 -29.27
C ASN A 114 11.82 6.03 -28.24
N ALA A 115 12.04 6.36 -26.95
CA ALA A 115 10.96 6.30 -25.96
C ALA A 115 9.97 7.43 -26.24
N THR A 116 9.13 7.26 -27.25
CA THR A 116 7.94 8.09 -27.43
C THR A 116 7.16 8.04 -26.12
N LEU A 117 6.87 9.21 -25.51
CA LEU A 117 6.15 9.29 -24.25
C LEU A 117 4.81 8.55 -24.38
N ARG A 118 4.76 7.33 -23.83
CA ARG A 118 3.57 6.48 -23.89
C ARG A 118 2.57 6.97 -22.87
N ARG A 119 1.31 6.70 -23.16
CA ARG A 119 0.21 7.04 -22.28
C ARG A 119 0.11 5.94 -21.22
N GLY A 120 0.18 6.35 -19.96
CA GLY A 120 0.20 5.44 -18.82
C GLY A 120 -0.87 5.77 -17.80
N VAL A 121 -1.35 4.77 -17.07
CA VAL A 121 -2.22 4.93 -15.90
C VAL A 121 -1.52 4.30 -14.71
N LEU A 122 -1.14 5.12 -13.73
CA LEU A 122 -0.52 4.69 -12.49
C LEU A 122 -1.55 4.76 -11.37
N VAL A 123 -2.04 3.60 -10.92
CA VAL A 123 -3.00 3.50 -9.81
C VAL A 123 -2.25 3.17 -8.53
N MET A 124 -2.50 3.95 -7.47
CA MET A 124 -1.76 3.85 -6.21
C MET A 124 -2.70 3.90 -5.00
N ARG A 125 -2.43 3.05 -4.00
CA ARG A 125 -3.09 3.12 -2.68
C ARG A 125 -2.54 4.31 -1.88
N HIS A 126 -3.39 4.97 -1.11
CA HIS A 126 -2.98 5.99 -0.14
C HIS A 126 -1.87 5.52 0.85
N GLY A 127 -1.20 6.49 1.49
CA GLY A 127 -0.24 6.30 2.58
C GLY A 127 -0.81 5.70 3.86
N GLU A 128 0.08 5.39 4.81
CA GLU A 128 -0.31 5.00 6.16
C GLU A 128 -1.26 6.02 6.80
N ARG A 129 -2.40 5.54 7.31
CA ARG A 129 -3.40 6.35 8.00
C ARG A 129 -3.15 6.35 9.51
N VAL A 130 -3.52 7.45 10.18
CA VAL A 130 -3.41 7.54 11.65
C VAL A 130 -4.20 6.46 12.39
N ASP A 131 -5.40 6.12 11.94
CA ASP A 131 -6.26 5.15 12.60
C ASP A 131 -5.79 3.69 12.41
N GLN A 132 -4.96 3.43 11.40
CA GLN A 132 -4.30 2.13 11.24
C GLN A 132 -3.20 1.91 12.29
N VAL A 133 -2.54 2.99 12.71
CA VAL A 133 -1.45 2.96 13.69
C VAL A 133 -1.99 3.03 15.12
N PHE A 134 -2.89 3.98 15.37
CA PHE A 134 -3.36 4.33 16.71
C PHE A 134 -4.73 3.73 17.06
N GLY A 135 -5.32 2.95 16.14
CA GLY A 135 -6.59 2.28 16.34
C GLY A 135 -7.81 3.20 16.25
N LYS A 136 -8.98 2.65 16.59
CA LYS A 136 -10.28 3.35 16.45
C LYS A 136 -10.41 4.58 17.34
N SER A 137 -9.71 4.62 18.47
CA SER A 137 -9.75 5.73 19.42
C SER A 137 -8.69 6.81 19.16
N TRP A 138 -8.06 6.80 17.97
CA TRP A 138 -6.97 7.73 17.65
C TRP A 138 -7.36 9.19 17.84
N LEU A 139 -8.62 9.55 17.57
CA LEU A 139 -9.08 10.93 17.64
C LEU A 139 -9.10 11.40 19.09
N GLN A 140 -9.58 10.56 20.02
CA GLN A 140 -9.59 10.84 21.45
C GLN A 140 -8.17 10.97 22.01
N GLN A 141 -7.21 10.21 21.46
CA GLN A 141 -5.80 10.28 21.89
C GLN A 141 -5.16 11.63 21.55
N CYS A 142 -5.62 12.33 20.51
CA CYS A 142 -5.03 13.57 20.01
C CYS A 142 -5.88 14.82 20.24
N LEU A 143 -6.88 14.75 21.14
CA LEU A 143 -7.69 15.89 21.57
C LEU A 143 -7.51 16.17 23.05
N THR A 144 -7.32 17.45 23.38
CA THR A 144 -7.36 17.94 24.76
C THR A 144 -8.80 17.95 25.28
N GLU A 145 -8.99 18.13 26.59
CA GLU A 145 -10.32 18.23 27.22
C GLU A 145 -11.19 19.36 26.64
N ASP A 146 -10.57 20.47 26.21
CA ASP A 146 -11.24 21.58 25.52
C ASP A 146 -11.43 21.34 24.01
N GLY A 147 -11.15 20.13 23.53
CA GLY A 147 -11.39 19.70 22.15
C GLY A 147 -10.38 20.21 21.13
N LYS A 148 -9.22 20.72 21.57
CA LYS A 148 -8.15 21.17 20.68
C LYS A 148 -7.26 20.02 20.27
N TYR A 149 -6.87 20.01 19.01
CA TYR A 149 -5.91 19.05 18.50
C TYR A 149 -4.53 19.27 19.11
N TYR A 150 -3.89 18.19 19.55
CA TYR A 150 -2.48 18.17 19.92
C TYR A 150 -1.83 16.88 19.42
N ARG A 151 -0.52 16.94 19.19
CA ARG A 151 0.25 15.79 18.67
C ARG A 151 0.74 14.92 19.82
N ALA A 152 -0.04 13.90 20.17
CA ALA A 152 0.26 12.96 21.28
C ALA A 152 1.43 11.99 20.99
N ASP A 153 1.69 11.71 19.72
CA ASP A 153 2.78 10.87 19.22
C ASP A 153 3.35 11.53 17.96
N LEU A 154 4.65 11.40 17.70
CA LEU A 154 5.31 12.05 16.56
C LEU A 154 4.81 11.53 15.20
N ASN A 155 4.18 10.37 15.15
CA ASN A 155 3.56 9.84 13.94
C ASN A 155 2.16 10.42 13.66
N PHE A 156 1.55 11.18 14.59
CA PHE A 156 0.42 12.04 14.26
C PHE A 156 0.90 13.28 13.48
N PRO A 157 0.10 13.81 12.52
CA PRO A 157 0.47 15.02 11.79
C PRO A 157 0.67 16.22 12.73
N SER A 158 1.42 17.23 12.29
CA SER A 158 1.63 18.43 13.12
C SER A 158 0.35 19.24 13.35
N THR A 159 -0.60 19.15 12.42
CA THR A 159 -1.87 19.89 12.42
C THR A 159 -2.92 19.11 11.67
N LEU A 160 -4.19 19.27 12.04
CA LEU A 160 -5.33 18.85 11.22
C LEU A 160 -5.86 20.03 10.39
N PRO A 161 -6.33 19.80 9.16
CA PRO A 161 -6.97 20.86 8.39
C PRO A 161 -8.24 21.35 9.08
N LYS A 162 -8.58 22.62 8.88
CA LYS A 162 -9.85 23.15 9.40
C LYS A 162 -11.01 22.53 8.62
N ARG A 163 -12.05 22.13 9.36
CA ARG A 163 -13.33 21.64 8.84
C ARG A 163 -14.46 22.40 9.52
N LYS A 164 -15.50 22.77 8.78
CA LYS A 164 -16.61 23.56 9.33
C LYS A 164 -17.40 22.80 10.39
N ASP A 165 -17.55 21.50 10.22
CA ASP A 165 -18.57 20.70 10.91
C ASP A 165 -18.01 19.74 11.98
N SER A 166 -17.00 20.20 12.73
CA SER A 166 -16.36 19.53 13.87
C SER A 166 -15.18 18.60 13.54
N VAL A 167 -14.19 18.61 14.44
CA VAL A 167 -13.05 17.69 14.45
C VAL A 167 -13.48 16.21 14.53
N LYS A 168 -14.70 15.93 15.01
CA LYS A 168 -15.27 14.58 15.04
C LYS A 168 -15.38 13.92 13.66
N GLN A 169 -15.50 14.70 12.58
CA GLN A 169 -15.62 14.14 11.23
C GLN A 169 -14.37 13.39 10.76
N PHE A 170 -13.20 13.67 11.35
CA PHE A 170 -11.98 12.91 11.04
C PHE A 170 -12.08 11.45 11.47
N GLU A 171 -12.95 11.09 12.41
CA GLU A 171 -13.16 9.69 12.82
C GLU A 171 -13.47 8.76 11.64
N TYR A 172 -14.23 9.25 10.66
CA TYR A 172 -14.61 8.52 9.45
C TYR A 172 -13.80 8.89 8.21
N ASP A 173 -13.03 9.99 8.26
CA ASP A 173 -12.11 10.40 7.20
C ASP A 173 -10.72 10.75 7.77
N PRO A 174 -9.98 9.73 8.28
CA PRO A 174 -8.73 9.96 8.96
C PRO A 174 -7.63 10.46 8.01
N PRO A 175 -6.74 11.36 8.47
CA PRO A 175 -5.60 11.81 7.70
C PRO A 175 -4.50 10.73 7.60
N LEU A 176 -3.49 11.01 6.78
CA LEU A 176 -2.21 10.32 6.82
C LEU A 176 -1.49 10.55 8.15
N SER A 177 -0.72 9.56 8.57
CA SER A 177 0.32 9.70 9.61
C SER A 177 1.54 10.45 9.05
N CYS A 178 2.49 10.83 9.90
CA CYS A 178 3.77 11.39 9.44
C CYS A 178 4.56 10.38 8.58
N CYS A 179 4.52 9.09 8.90
CA CYS A 179 5.11 8.05 8.06
C CYS A 179 4.36 7.95 6.72
N GLY A 180 3.03 8.05 6.70
CA GLY A 180 2.24 8.09 5.47
C GLY A 180 2.61 9.27 4.55
N ILE A 181 2.85 10.44 5.15
CA ILE A 181 3.35 11.63 4.45
C ILE A 181 4.75 11.38 3.87
N PHE A 182 5.66 10.82 4.68
CA PHE A 182 7.01 10.46 4.25
C PHE A 182 6.99 9.46 3.08
N GLN A 183 6.24 8.36 3.21
CA GLN A 183 6.07 7.35 2.16
C GLN A 183 5.62 8.01 0.85
N SER A 184 4.62 8.89 0.91
CA SER A 184 4.06 9.56 -0.25
C SER A 184 5.06 10.49 -0.95
N ARG A 185 5.85 11.27 -0.18
CA ARG A 185 6.89 12.14 -0.73
C ARG A 185 8.02 11.34 -1.37
N LEU A 186 8.48 10.29 -0.70
CA LEU A 186 9.56 9.41 -1.19
C LEU A 186 9.19 8.76 -2.53
N ILE A 187 7.94 8.33 -2.68
CA ILE A 187 7.45 7.80 -3.97
C ILE A 187 7.45 8.88 -5.06
N GLY A 188 7.05 10.11 -4.72
CA GLY A 188 7.13 11.25 -5.66
C GLY A 188 8.56 11.54 -6.11
N GLU A 189 9.52 11.53 -5.18
CA GLU A 189 10.96 11.69 -5.45
C GLU A 189 11.47 10.55 -6.34
N ALA A 190 11.10 9.30 -6.05
CA ALA A 190 11.48 8.16 -6.88
C ALA A 190 10.90 8.26 -8.31
N LEU A 191 9.67 8.76 -8.46
CA LEU A 191 9.07 8.99 -9.78
C LEU A 191 9.80 10.11 -10.55
N LEU A 192 10.28 11.14 -9.83
CA LEU A 192 11.10 12.21 -10.40
C LEU A 192 12.44 11.68 -10.90
N ASP A 193 13.11 10.82 -10.12
CA ASP A 193 14.38 10.19 -10.48
C ASP A 193 14.25 9.27 -11.72
N GLN A 194 13.05 8.78 -11.99
CA GLN A 194 12.72 7.99 -13.19
C GLN A 194 12.16 8.85 -14.34
N GLU A 195 12.20 10.17 -14.21
CA GLU A 195 11.74 11.14 -15.21
C GLU A 195 10.28 10.93 -15.65
N VAL A 196 9.44 10.41 -14.74
CA VAL A 196 8.03 10.12 -15.04
C VAL A 196 7.27 11.44 -15.22
N THR A 197 6.70 11.61 -16.42
CA THR A 197 5.87 12.78 -16.74
C THR A 197 4.42 12.52 -16.36
N VAL A 198 3.96 13.12 -15.24
CA VAL A 198 2.55 13.09 -14.84
C VAL A 198 1.80 14.27 -15.48
N SER A 199 0.78 13.95 -16.27
CA SER A 199 -0.04 14.94 -17.00
C SER A 199 -1.34 15.26 -16.26
N TYR A 200 -1.88 14.29 -15.54
CA TYR A 200 -3.10 14.45 -14.75
C TYR A 200 -2.98 13.70 -13.43
N ALA A 201 -3.55 14.28 -12.37
CA ALA A 201 -3.65 13.63 -11.06
C ALA A 201 -5.10 13.59 -10.61
N TYR A 202 -5.60 12.38 -10.35
CA TYR A 202 -6.91 12.11 -9.80
C TYR A 202 -6.79 11.54 -8.40
N SER A 203 -7.72 11.88 -7.53
CA SER A 203 -7.80 11.33 -6.18
C SER A 203 -9.23 10.96 -5.83
N SER A 204 -9.38 9.86 -5.08
CA SER A 204 -10.57 9.64 -4.25
C SER A 204 -10.78 10.82 -3.29
N PRO A 205 -12.04 11.13 -2.90
CA PRO A 205 -12.34 12.26 -2.00
C PRO A 205 -11.89 12.06 -0.55
N ALA A 206 -11.50 10.84 -0.15
CA ALA A 206 -10.97 10.60 1.18
C ALA A 206 -9.70 11.43 1.44
N LEU A 207 -9.62 12.08 2.61
CA LEU A 207 -8.53 12.99 2.96
C LEU A 207 -7.15 12.33 2.81
N ARG A 208 -7.01 11.08 3.26
CA ARG A 208 -5.80 10.26 3.09
C ARG A 208 -5.33 10.14 1.63
N CYS A 209 -6.25 10.05 0.68
CA CYS A 209 -5.95 9.94 -0.75
C CYS A 209 -5.49 11.30 -1.30
N ILE A 210 -6.18 12.38 -0.92
CA ILE A 210 -5.85 13.75 -1.34
C ILE A 210 -4.46 14.15 -0.80
N GLN A 211 -4.18 13.86 0.47
CA GLN A 211 -2.88 14.10 1.09
C GLN A 211 -1.78 13.29 0.41
N THR A 212 -2.05 12.03 0.07
CA THR A 212 -1.11 11.19 -0.67
C THR A 212 -0.80 11.82 -2.03
N ALA A 213 -1.83 12.18 -2.81
CA ALA A 213 -1.67 12.82 -4.11
C ALA A 213 -0.87 14.12 -4.03
N GLN A 214 -1.18 14.98 -3.05
CA GLN A 214 -0.46 16.23 -2.80
C GLN A 214 1.03 15.98 -2.53
N HIS A 215 1.36 15.01 -1.67
CA HIS A 215 2.74 14.72 -1.31
C HIS A 215 3.53 14.02 -2.41
N VAL A 216 2.89 13.16 -3.20
CA VAL A 216 3.49 12.59 -4.43
C VAL A 216 3.80 13.69 -5.43
N LEU A 217 2.87 14.63 -5.67
CA LEU A 217 3.11 15.78 -6.56
C LEU A 217 4.21 16.72 -6.05
N GLN A 218 4.34 16.88 -4.73
CA GLN A 218 5.45 17.63 -4.13
C GLN A 218 6.80 16.96 -4.38
N GLY A 219 6.90 15.64 -4.16
CA GLY A 219 8.13 14.87 -4.45
C GLY A 219 8.50 14.93 -5.93
N LEU A 220 7.49 14.90 -6.81
CA LEU A 220 7.63 15.09 -8.26
C LEU A 220 7.99 16.52 -8.69
N LYS A 221 7.95 17.50 -7.78
CA LYS A 221 8.08 18.94 -8.08
C LYS A 221 7.06 19.43 -9.12
N LEU A 222 5.85 18.87 -9.08
CA LEU A 222 4.73 19.17 -9.98
C LEU A 222 3.53 19.83 -9.28
N ASP A 223 3.58 20.05 -7.97
CA ASP A 223 2.47 20.60 -7.17
C ASP A 223 2.03 22.01 -7.58
N GLN A 224 2.87 22.77 -8.27
CA GLN A 224 2.50 24.07 -8.86
C GLN A 224 1.93 23.97 -10.29
N LYS A 225 2.14 22.83 -10.97
CA LYS A 225 1.78 22.64 -12.39
C LYS A 225 0.56 21.73 -12.57
N VAL A 226 0.50 20.64 -11.81
CA VAL A 226 -0.57 19.64 -11.88
C VAL A 226 -1.46 19.81 -10.66
N LYS A 227 -2.75 20.01 -10.91
CA LYS A 227 -3.76 20.12 -9.86
C LYS A 227 -4.51 18.78 -9.69
N ILE A 228 -4.92 18.50 -8.47
CA ILE A 228 -5.62 17.26 -8.07
C ILE A 228 -7.09 17.37 -8.46
N ARG A 229 -7.55 16.43 -9.27
CA ARG A 229 -8.95 16.25 -9.64
C ARG A 229 -9.61 15.29 -8.65
N VAL A 230 -10.49 15.82 -7.81
CA VAL A 230 -11.22 15.01 -6.81
C VAL A 230 -12.39 14.33 -7.50
N GLU A 231 -12.35 12.99 -7.57
CA GLU A 231 -13.36 12.18 -8.25
C GLU A 231 -14.03 11.22 -7.25
N PRO A 232 -15.27 11.53 -6.80
CA PRO A 232 -16.04 10.69 -5.88
C PRO A 232 -16.20 9.25 -6.35
N GLY A 233 -16.30 9.04 -7.66
CA GLY A 233 -16.36 7.71 -8.27
C GLY A 233 -15.15 6.82 -7.99
N LEU A 234 -14.03 7.38 -7.51
CA LEU A 234 -12.83 6.63 -7.08
C LEU A 234 -12.86 6.18 -5.61
N PHE A 235 -13.92 6.48 -4.85
CA PHE A 235 -14.03 6.08 -3.45
C PHE A 235 -14.10 4.54 -3.27
N GLU A 236 -13.68 4.04 -2.10
CA GLU A 236 -13.64 2.61 -1.74
C GLU A 236 -15.04 1.97 -1.83
N TRP A 237 -15.10 0.65 -1.90
CA TRP A 237 -16.34 -0.10 -1.78
C TRP A 237 -17.05 0.25 -0.46
N THR A 238 -18.20 0.93 -0.54
CA THR A 238 -18.85 1.52 0.64
C THR A 238 -19.36 0.50 1.65
N LYS A 239 -19.46 -0.79 1.28
CA LYS A 239 -19.75 -1.88 2.23
C LYS A 239 -18.65 -2.07 3.28
N TRP A 240 -17.42 -1.68 2.99
CA TRP A 240 -16.31 -1.75 3.94
C TRP A 240 -16.24 -0.56 4.90
N GLU A 241 -17.06 0.47 4.69
CA GLU A 241 -17.14 1.58 5.64
C GLU A 241 -17.87 1.12 6.91
N ALA A 242 -17.13 1.14 8.02
CA ALA A 242 -17.52 0.50 9.28
C ALA A 242 -18.84 1.03 9.87
N SER A 243 -19.21 2.25 9.53
CA SER A 243 -20.44 2.91 10.00
C SER A 243 -21.64 2.74 9.06
N ARG A 244 -21.45 2.13 7.87
CA ARG A 244 -22.42 2.17 6.74
C ARG A 244 -22.82 3.59 6.33
N VAL A 245 -22.08 4.60 6.77
CA VAL A 245 -22.27 6.01 6.42
C VAL A 245 -21.09 6.41 5.55
N ILE A 246 -21.38 7.02 4.40
CA ILE A 246 -20.34 7.60 3.56
C ILE A 246 -19.70 8.74 4.35
N PRO A 247 -18.36 8.78 4.49
CA PRO A 247 -17.71 9.85 5.22
C PRO A 247 -18.13 11.19 4.64
N ASP A 248 -18.42 12.14 5.53
CA ASP A 248 -18.53 13.53 5.09
C ASP A 248 -17.13 13.95 4.65
N PHE A 249 -16.93 14.12 3.34
CA PHE A 249 -15.62 14.48 2.80
C PHE A 249 -15.41 15.98 2.92
N MET A 250 -14.15 16.40 3.06
CA MET A 250 -13.84 17.83 2.97
C MET A 250 -14.33 18.40 1.64
N THR A 251 -15.02 19.54 1.72
CA THR A 251 -15.47 20.27 0.53
C THR A 251 -14.27 20.81 -0.26
N VAL A 252 -14.47 21.07 -1.56
CA VAL A 252 -13.44 21.69 -2.41
C VAL A 252 -12.92 23.01 -1.80
N THR A 253 -13.80 23.80 -1.19
CA THR A 253 -13.43 25.04 -0.50
C THR A 253 -12.52 24.77 0.69
N GLU A 254 -12.89 23.84 1.58
CA GLU A 254 -12.07 23.48 2.74
C GLU A 254 -10.72 22.90 2.32
N LEU A 255 -10.68 22.11 1.25
CA LEU A 255 -9.43 21.56 0.70
C LEU A 255 -8.49 22.67 0.22
N VAL A 256 -9.02 23.69 -0.46
CA VAL A 256 -8.24 24.85 -0.91
C VAL A 256 -7.79 25.72 0.26
N GLU A 257 -8.65 25.95 1.26
CA GLU A 257 -8.30 26.65 2.51
C GLU A 257 -7.21 25.90 3.28
N ALA A 258 -7.22 24.57 3.23
CA ALA A 258 -6.16 23.71 3.74
C ALA A 258 -4.91 23.65 2.83
N SER A 259 -4.85 24.48 1.79
CA SER A 259 -3.72 24.62 0.84
C SER A 259 -3.45 23.40 -0.05
N TYR A 260 -4.40 22.48 -0.20
CA TYR A 260 -4.30 21.41 -1.21
C TYR A 260 -4.50 21.98 -2.63
N LYS A 261 -3.72 21.46 -3.58
CA LYS A 261 -3.68 21.97 -4.96
C LYS A 261 -4.81 21.37 -5.80
N ILE A 262 -6.05 21.75 -5.53
CA ILE A 262 -7.25 21.20 -6.17
C ILE A 262 -7.53 21.87 -7.54
N ASP A 263 -7.96 21.07 -8.53
CA ASP A 263 -8.43 21.53 -9.83
C ASP A 263 -9.89 22.02 -9.73
N LEU A 264 -10.08 23.32 -9.53
CA LEU A 264 -11.41 23.93 -9.44
C LEU A 264 -12.21 23.90 -10.75
N SER A 265 -11.56 23.62 -11.89
CA SER A 265 -12.23 23.50 -13.18
C SER A 265 -12.76 22.08 -13.43
N TYR A 266 -12.30 21.11 -12.64
CA TYR A 266 -12.72 19.73 -12.78
C TYR A 266 -14.21 19.55 -12.47
N ARG A 267 -14.91 18.85 -13.36
CA ARG A 267 -16.31 18.43 -13.19
C ARG A 267 -16.35 16.94 -13.49
N GLY A 268 -16.34 16.12 -12.44
CA GLY A 268 -16.54 14.69 -12.56
C GLY A 268 -17.99 14.37 -12.93
N ASN A 269 -18.20 13.27 -13.63
CA ASN A 269 -19.55 12.82 -13.98
C ASN A 269 -20.21 12.01 -12.85
N PHE A 270 -19.44 11.61 -11.83
CA PHE A 270 -19.94 10.87 -10.68
C PHE A 270 -20.01 11.81 -9.46
N PRO A 271 -21.18 12.40 -9.15
CA PRO A 271 -21.29 13.32 -8.02
C PRO A 271 -21.21 12.56 -6.69
N PRO A 272 -20.80 13.20 -5.58
CA PRO A 272 -20.73 12.56 -4.27
C PRO A 272 -22.07 11.94 -3.83
N SER A 273 -23.20 12.58 -4.20
CA SER A 273 -24.55 12.10 -3.91
C SER A 273 -24.92 10.77 -4.60
N SER A 274 -24.14 10.35 -5.60
CA SER A 274 -24.33 9.07 -6.29
C SER A 274 -23.59 7.92 -5.61
N LEU A 275 -22.75 8.17 -4.60
CA LEU A 275 -22.22 7.10 -3.77
C LEU A 275 -23.37 6.50 -2.95
N VAL A 276 -23.57 5.18 -3.10
CA VAL A 276 -24.61 4.46 -2.38
C VAL A 276 -24.01 3.88 -1.10
N PRO A 277 -24.57 4.14 0.09
CA PRO A 277 -24.13 3.51 1.31
C PRO A 277 -24.32 1.99 1.26
N SER A 278 -23.30 1.22 1.65
CA SER A 278 -23.34 -0.25 1.61
C SER A 278 -23.69 -0.85 0.24
N GLU A 279 -23.16 -0.27 -0.85
CA GLU A 279 -23.35 -0.77 -2.21
C GLU A 279 -22.93 -2.24 -2.34
N SER A 280 -23.57 -2.97 -3.26
CA SER A 280 -23.16 -4.32 -3.65
C SER A 280 -21.77 -4.33 -4.31
N TYR A 281 -21.15 -5.51 -4.38
CA TYR A 281 -19.85 -5.63 -5.04
C TYR A 281 -19.96 -5.31 -6.54
N GLU A 282 -21.06 -5.72 -7.15
CA GLU A 282 -21.37 -5.51 -8.56
C GLU A 282 -21.54 -4.02 -8.87
N GLU A 283 -22.25 -3.27 -8.02
CA GLU A 283 -22.39 -1.82 -8.13
C GLU A 283 -21.04 -1.11 -8.00
N TYR A 284 -20.22 -1.50 -7.02
CA TYR A 284 -18.88 -0.97 -6.83
C TYR A 284 -17.98 -1.16 -8.06
N ILE A 285 -17.95 -2.39 -8.61
CA ILE A 285 -17.18 -2.70 -9.81
C ILE A 285 -17.73 -1.96 -11.04
N SER A 286 -19.05 -1.87 -11.16
CA SER A 286 -19.71 -1.16 -12.26
C SER A 286 -19.33 0.32 -12.27
N ARG A 287 -19.48 1.04 -11.15
CA ARG A 287 -19.08 2.46 -11.08
C ARG A 287 -17.60 2.66 -11.28
N SER A 288 -16.76 1.76 -10.74
CA SER A 288 -15.30 1.84 -10.88
C SER A 288 -14.88 1.72 -12.36
N SER A 289 -15.48 0.77 -13.07
CA SER A 289 -15.25 0.55 -14.50
C SER A 289 -15.67 1.77 -15.33
N GLU A 290 -16.84 2.33 -15.04
CA GLU A 290 -17.38 3.49 -15.75
C GLU A 290 -16.52 4.74 -15.54
N VAL A 291 -16.19 5.05 -14.29
CA VAL A 291 -15.36 6.23 -13.93
C VAL A 291 -13.99 6.16 -14.59
N ILE A 292 -13.34 4.99 -14.59
CA ILE A 292 -12.02 4.84 -15.20
C ILE A 292 -12.07 4.99 -16.72
N LYS A 293 -13.09 4.43 -17.38
CA LYS A 293 -13.29 4.65 -18.83
C LYS A 293 -13.48 6.12 -19.15
N GLN A 294 -14.23 6.85 -18.33
CA GLN A 294 -14.44 8.29 -18.52
C GLN A 294 -13.17 9.12 -18.29
N ILE A 295 -12.42 8.84 -17.23
CA ILE A 295 -11.12 9.49 -16.97
C ILE A 295 -10.18 9.29 -18.17
N ILE A 296 -10.13 8.07 -18.69
CA ILE A 296 -9.27 7.73 -19.83
C ILE A 296 -9.80 8.37 -21.11
N ALA A 297 -11.10 8.42 -21.36
CA ALA A 297 -11.62 9.15 -22.52
C ALA A 297 -11.29 10.66 -22.46
N ALA A 298 -11.32 11.25 -21.26
CA ALA A 298 -11.08 12.68 -21.06
C ALA A 298 -9.59 13.08 -21.17
N CYS A 299 -8.67 12.17 -20.89
CA CYS A 299 -7.24 12.47 -20.79
C CYS A 299 -6.48 12.06 -22.06
N THR A 300 -6.53 12.87 -23.13
CA THR A 300 -5.93 12.53 -24.45
C THR A 300 -4.44 12.86 -24.59
N SER A 301 -3.85 13.59 -23.64
CA SER A 301 -2.43 13.95 -23.69
C SER A 301 -1.53 12.73 -23.50
N LYS A 302 -0.30 12.80 -24.03
CA LYS A 302 0.77 11.85 -23.67
C LYS A 302 1.15 12.01 -22.19
N GLY A 303 1.79 10.99 -21.61
CA GLY A 303 2.22 10.97 -20.22
C GLY A 303 1.34 10.12 -19.31
N VAL A 304 1.61 10.20 -18.00
CA VAL A 304 0.97 9.37 -16.97
C VAL A 304 -0.24 10.08 -16.36
N ILE A 305 -1.33 9.34 -16.24
CA ILE A 305 -2.49 9.67 -15.43
C ILE A 305 -2.26 9.01 -14.07
N LEU A 306 -1.95 9.81 -13.06
CA LEU A 306 -1.82 9.36 -11.67
C LEU A 306 -3.21 9.26 -11.04
N ILE A 307 -3.56 8.11 -10.48
CA ILE A 307 -4.82 7.86 -9.77
C ILE A 307 -4.51 7.38 -8.36
N VAL A 308 -4.85 8.21 -7.36
CA VAL A 308 -4.67 7.87 -5.95
C VAL A 308 -6.01 7.46 -5.34
N GLY A 309 -6.09 6.22 -4.88
CA GLY A 309 -7.28 5.65 -4.27
C GLY A 309 -6.93 4.73 -3.11
N HIS A 310 -7.56 3.56 -3.11
CA HIS A 310 -7.52 2.61 -2.01
C HIS A 310 -6.88 1.29 -2.44
N GLY A 311 -6.82 0.31 -1.54
CA GLY A 311 -6.33 -1.02 -1.92
C GLY A 311 -7.19 -1.65 -3.02
N SER A 312 -8.52 -1.48 -2.93
CA SER A 312 -9.47 -1.97 -3.94
C SER A 312 -9.24 -1.40 -5.34
N SER A 313 -8.83 -0.13 -5.41
CA SER A 313 -8.61 0.63 -6.64
C SER A 313 -7.63 -0.05 -7.59
N LEU A 314 -6.58 -0.70 -7.08
CA LEU A 314 -5.58 -1.36 -7.94
C LEU A 314 -6.22 -2.42 -8.82
N ALA A 315 -7.19 -3.19 -8.31
CA ALA A 315 -7.86 -4.22 -9.09
C ALA A 315 -9.13 -3.71 -9.79
N SER A 316 -9.93 -2.88 -9.12
CA SER A 316 -11.20 -2.38 -9.68
C SER A 316 -11.00 -1.40 -10.84
N PHE A 317 -9.87 -0.70 -10.89
CA PHE A 317 -9.58 0.27 -11.94
C PHE A 317 -8.77 -0.32 -13.09
N THR A 318 -7.80 -1.18 -12.80
CA THR A 318 -6.90 -1.70 -13.84
C THR A 318 -7.50 -2.87 -14.61
N ARG A 319 -8.29 -3.75 -13.98
CA ARG A 319 -8.87 -4.92 -14.66
C ARG A 319 -9.81 -4.54 -15.81
N PRO A 320 -10.76 -3.60 -15.63
CA PRO A 320 -11.59 -3.14 -16.74
C PRO A 320 -10.77 -2.50 -17.86
N LEU A 321 -9.70 -1.80 -17.49
CA LEU A 321 -8.82 -1.13 -18.44
C LEU A 321 -8.12 -2.12 -19.38
N ILE A 322 -7.60 -3.22 -18.84
CA ILE A 322 -6.91 -4.27 -19.60
C ILE A 322 -7.87 -5.36 -20.14
N GLY A 323 -9.19 -5.13 -20.06
CA GLY A 323 -10.20 -6.06 -20.59
C GLY A 323 -10.37 -7.37 -19.81
N LEU A 324 -9.93 -7.42 -18.56
CA LEU A 324 -10.14 -8.60 -17.70
C LEU A 324 -11.47 -8.51 -16.93
N PRO A 325 -12.16 -9.65 -16.72
CA PRO A 325 -13.39 -9.68 -15.93
C PRO A 325 -13.13 -9.33 -14.47
N ALA A 326 -14.18 -8.90 -13.75
CA ALA A 326 -14.11 -8.74 -12.31
C ALA A 326 -13.71 -10.05 -11.63
N ARG A 327 -13.02 -9.96 -10.48
CA ARG A 327 -12.83 -11.14 -9.61
C ARG A 327 -14.13 -11.44 -8.88
N ASP A 328 -14.28 -12.65 -8.35
CA ASP A 328 -15.29 -12.89 -7.31
C ASP A 328 -14.98 -12.03 -6.07
N SER A 329 -16.02 -11.68 -5.31
CA SER A 329 -15.91 -10.75 -4.17
C SER A 329 -15.00 -11.25 -3.05
N SER A 330 -14.93 -12.58 -2.84
CA SER A 330 -14.11 -13.18 -1.79
C SER A 330 -12.61 -13.09 -2.10
N ASN A 331 -12.24 -13.45 -3.32
CA ASN A 331 -10.88 -13.42 -3.83
C ASN A 331 -10.43 -11.96 -4.03
N PHE A 332 -11.35 -11.08 -4.43
CA PHE A 332 -11.12 -9.63 -4.43
C PHE A 332 -10.70 -9.12 -3.04
N ALA A 333 -11.47 -9.44 -2.00
CA ALA A 333 -11.15 -9.03 -0.63
C ALA A 333 -9.79 -9.57 -0.14
N GLN A 334 -9.46 -10.82 -0.49
CA GLN A 334 -8.16 -11.42 -0.14
C GLN A 334 -6.98 -10.71 -0.82
N VAL A 335 -7.13 -10.33 -2.10
CA VAL A 335 -6.11 -9.56 -2.82
C VAL A 335 -5.92 -8.19 -2.18
N VAL A 336 -7.02 -7.48 -1.90
CA VAL A 336 -6.97 -6.11 -1.37
C VAL A 336 -6.25 -6.04 -0.03
N ARG A 337 -6.46 -7.03 0.85
CA ARG A 337 -5.79 -7.09 2.17
C ARG A 337 -4.26 -7.20 2.09
N LYS A 338 -3.71 -7.67 0.96
CA LYS A 338 -2.27 -7.84 0.76
C LYS A 338 -1.59 -6.61 0.18
N ILE A 339 -2.33 -5.60 -0.24
CA ILE A 339 -1.78 -4.40 -0.88
C ILE A 339 -1.26 -3.47 0.22
N PRO A 340 0.05 -3.17 0.30
CA PRO A 340 0.60 -2.25 1.31
C PRO A 340 0.27 -0.79 0.98
N SER A 341 0.55 0.12 1.92
CA SER A 341 0.54 1.57 1.65
C SER A 341 1.43 1.88 0.44
N LEU A 342 0.96 2.75 -0.46
CA LEU A 342 1.64 3.11 -1.71
C LEU A 342 1.87 1.93 -2.67
N GLY A 343 1.24 0.78 -2.41
CA GLY A 343 1.14 -0.29 -3.40
C GLY A 343 0.54 0.26 -4.69
N MET A 344 1.13 -0.11 -5.84
CA MET A 344 0.77 0.47 -7.12
C MET A 344 0.72 -0.55 -8.26
N CYS A 345 -0.13 -0.25 -9.24
CA CYS A 345 -0.19 -0.94 -10.53
C CYS A 345 -0.02 0.08 -11.64
N TYR A 346 0.65 -0.32 -12.73
CA TYR A 346 0.88 0.53 -13.87
C TYR A 346 0.36 -0.14 -15.15
N CYS A 347 -0.45 0.60 -15.91
CA CYS A 347 -0.97 0.16 -17.19
C CYS A 347 -0.47 1.10 -18.29
N GLU A 348 -0.03 0.55 -19.41
CA GLU A 348 0.40 1.31 -20.58
C GLU A 348 -0.48 1.03 -21.79
N GLU A 349 -0.74 2.08 -22.57
CA GLU A 349 -1.47 2.00 -23.83
C GLU A 349 -0.55 1.47 -24.94
N ILE A 350 -0.96 0.36 -25.56
CA ILE A 350 -0.39 -0.18 -26.80
C ILE A 350 -1.20 0.41 -27.95
N LYS A 351 -0.69 1.49 -28.55
CA LYS A 351 -1.43 2.24 -29.57
C LYS A 351 -1.72 1.44 -30.82
N GLU A 352 -0.81 0.55 -31.20
CA GLU A 352 -0.94 -0.28 -32.40
C GLU A 352 -2.12 -1.26 -32.29
N GLU A 353 -2.47 -1.67 -31.08
CA GLU A 353 -3.56 -2.63 -30.81
C GLU A 353 -4.82 -1.99 -30.23
N ASN A 354 -4.79 -0.68 -29.92
CA ASN A 354 -5.82 0.01 -29.16
C ASN A 354 -6.18 -0.73 -27.86
N LYS A 355 -5.17 -1.22 -27.14
CA LYS A 355 -5.30 -1.99 -25.90
C LYS A 355 -4.45 -1.42 -24.80
N TRP A 356 -4.80 -1.77 -23.56
CA TRP A 356 -3.98 -1.51 -22.40
C TRP A 356 -3.39 -2.81 -21.89
N GLN A 357 -2.15 -2.74 -21.41
CA GLN A 357 -1.48 -3.85 -20.75
C GLN A 357 -0.96 -3.41 -19.39
N MET A 358 -0.94 -4.35 -18.44
CA MET A 358 -0.27 -4.15 -17.17
C MET A 358 1.24 -4.37 -17.36
N VAL A 359 2.04 -3.44 -16.86
CA VAL A 359 3.50 -3.48 -16.90
C VAL A 359 4.06 -3.23 -15.50
N ASN A 360 5.36 -3.41 -15.33
CA ASN A 360 6.01 -3.05 -14.07
C ASN A 360 5.86 -1.54 -13.81
N PRO A 361 5.51 -1.13 -12.58
CA PRO A 361 5.57 0.28 -12.21
C PRO A 361 6.96 0.87 -12.44
N PRO A 362 7.06 2.17 -12.77
CA PRO A 362 8.33 2.82 -13.06
C PRO A 362 9.26 2.89 -11.84
N VAL A 363 8.73 2.73 -10.62
CA VAL A 363 9.48 2.78 -9.36
C VAL A 363 9.39 1.47 -8.59
N LYS A 364 10.35 1.27 -7.68
CA LYS A 364 10.42 0.09 -6.81
C LYS A 364 9.39 0.17 -5.67
N THR A 365 9.14 -0.97 -5.05
CA THR A 365 8.33 -1.07 -3.84
C THR A 365 9.05 -0.41 -2.65
N LEU A 366 8.27 0.20 -1.76
CA LEU A 366 8.74 0.66 -0.45
C LEU A 366 8.41 -0.41 0.61
N THR A 367 9.41 -0.89 1.33
CA THR A 367 9.25 -1.88 2.40
C THR A 367 10.03 -1.43 3.62
N HIS A 368 9.36 -1.35 4.77
CA HIS A 368 9.95 -0.98 6.05
C HIS A 368 9.25 -1.71 7.20
N GLY A 369 9.93 -1.81 8.34
CA GLY A 369 9.36 -2.36 9.57
C GLY A 369 8.47 -1.36 10.31
N ALA A 370 7.76 -1.86 11.32
CA ALA A 370 7.05 -1.03 12.29
C ALA A 370 8.03 -0.41 13.30
N ASN A 371 7.61 0.67 13.96
CA ASN A 371 8.29 1.24 15.11
C ASN A 371 7.35 1.22 16.32
N ALA A 372 7.76 0.54 17.39
CA ALA A 372 6.89 0.32 18.54
C ALA A 372 6.78 1.57 19.42
N ALA A 373 5.61 1.75 20.04
CA ALA A 373 5.45 2.76 21.08
C ALA A 373 6.36 2.41 22.27
N PHE A 374 7.09 3.41 22.78
CA PHE A 374 8.04 3.22 23.87
C PHE A 374 7.71 4.16 25.04
N ASN A 375 7.50 3.58 26.21
CA ASN A 375 7.39 4.32 27.47
C ASN A 375 8.51 3.87 28.41
N TRP A 376 9.48 4.75 28.63
CA TRP A 376 10.66 4.46 29.45
C TRP A 376 10.32 4.14 30.91
N ARG A 377 9.20 4.64 31.45
CA ARG A 377 8.82 4.39 32.85
C ARG A 377 8.45 2.92 33.06
N ASN A 378 7.71 2.33 32.14
CA ASN A 378 7.18 0.97 32.24
C ASN A 378 8.23 -0.12 32.01
N GLY A 379 9.43 0.23 31.51
CA GLY A 379 10.46 -0.76 31.16
C GLY A 379 11.82 -0.55 31.82
N ILE A 380 12.05 0.63 32.42
CA ILE A 380 13.33 0.97 33.06
C ILE A 380 13.14 1.32 34.54
N VAL A 381 11.97 1.84 34.93
CA VAL A 381 11.74 2.36 36.30
C VAL A 381 10.87 1.42 37.13
N GLU A 382 10.00 0.63 36.52
CA GLU A 382 9.25 -0.40 37.24
C GLU A 382 10.20 -1.57 37.59
N ASP A 383 10.39 -1.81 38.90
CA ASP A 383 11.19 -2.91 39.47
C ASP A 383 10.54 -4.29 39.26
#